data_AF-A0A429GG50-F1
#
_entry.id   AF-A0A429GG50-F1
#
_cell.length_a   1.000
_cell.length_b   1.000
_cell.length_c   1.000
_cell.angle_alpha   90.00
_cell.angle_beta   90.00
_cell.angle_gamma   90.00
#
_symmetry.space_group_name_H-M   'P 1'
#
loop_
_entity.id
_entity.type
_entity.pdbx_description
1 polymer ?
#
loop_
_entity_poly.entity_id
_entity_poly.type
_entity_poly.pdbx_seq_one_letter_code
_entity_poly.pdbx_strand_id
1 'polypeptide(L)'
;MREMGLMMIFLGVLLFLVAVMLPMLSLAKGVEISGGGCIIILFFPICFGYGKASSLLILASIILAIVLMAFSYLIFRTISKYPEEQRSMP
;
A
#
# COMPACT_ATOMS: atom_id res chain seq x y z
N MET A 1 -6.14 -10.34 20.50
CA MET A 1 -5.34 -10.45 19.25
C MET A 1 -6.15 -10.92 18.03
N ARG A 2 -7.00 -11.97 18.12
CA ARG A 2 -7.80 -12.45 16.97
C ARG A 2 -8.79 -11.42 16.39
N GLU A 3 -9.44 -10.63 17.23
CA GLU A 3 -10.47 -9.66 16.79
C GLU A 3 -9.87 -8.46 16.04
N MET A 4 -8.68 -8.01 16.45
CA MET A 4 -7.94 -6.93 15.76
C MET A 4 -7.50 -7.37 14.36
N GLY A 5 -7.09 -8.64 14.22
CA GLY A 5 -6.77 -9.22 12.91
C GLY A 5 -7.97 -9.29 11.99
N LEU A 6 -9.14 -9.72 12.49
CA LEU A 6 -10.36 -9.78 11.70
C LEU A 6 -10.83 -8.38 11.25
N MET A 7 -10.76 -7.39 12.13
CA MET A 7 -11.07 -5.99 11.79
C MET A 7 -10.15 -5.45 10.69
N MET A 8 -8.84 -5.69 10.75
CA MET A 8 -7.90 -5.24 9.73
C MET A 8 -8.18 -5.88 8.36
N ILE A 9 -8.51 -7.18 8.33
CA ILE A 9 -8.88 -7.89 7.10
C ILE A 9 -10.16 -7.29 6.53
N PHE A 10 -11.19 -7.10 7.36
CA PHE A 10 -12.46 -6.53 6.94
C PHE A 10 -12.29 -5.11 6.37
N LEU A 11 -11.47 -4.28 7.03
CA LEU A 11 -11.16 -2.93 6.56
C LEU A 11 -10.46 -2.95 5.20
N GLY A 12 -9.49 -3.84 5.02
CA GLY A 12 -8.78 -4.01 3.75
C GLY A 12 -9.72 -4.43 2.61
N VAL A 13 -10.62 -5.38 2.87
CA VAL A 13 -11.63 -5.83 1.89
C VAL A 13 -12.60 -4.70 1.53
N LEU A 14 -13.05 -3.93 2.52
CA LEU A 14 -13.94 -2.79 2.31
C LEU A 14 -13.27 -1.71 1.44
N LEU A 15 -12.01 -1.38 1.74
CA LEU A 15 -11.23 -0.42 0.94
C LEU A 15 -11.03 -0.90 -0.50
N PHE A 16 -10.77 -2.20 -0.69
CA PHE A 16 -10.65 -2.80 -2.01
C PHE A 16 -11.96 -2.70 -2.81
N LEU A 17 -13.09 -3.03 -2.20
CA LEU A 17 -14.41 -2.92 -2.83
C LEU A 17 -14.71 -1.50 -3.27
N VAL A 18 -14.44 -0.52 -2.41
CA VAL A 18 -14.61 0.90 -2.72
C VAL A 18 -13.71 1.29 -3.90
N ALA A 19 -12.43 0.92 -3.86
CA ALA A 19 -11.47 1.24 -4.92
C ALA A 19 -11.91 0.71 -6.30
N VAL A 20 -12.50 -0.48 -6.36
CA VAL A 20 -13.01 -1.08 -7.61
C VAL A 20 -14.34 -0.46 -8.06
N MET A 21 -15.19 -0.02 -7.13
CA MET A 21 -16.49 0.60 -7.45
C MET A 21 -16.39 2.06 -7.92
N LEU A 22 -15.39 2.83 -7.46
CA LEU A 22 -15.18 4.22 -7.88
C LEU A 22 -15.12 4.41 -9.41
N PRO A 23 -14.31 3.64 -10.18
CA PRO A 23 -14.25 3.80 -11.63
C PRO A 23 -15.56 3.42 -12.33
N MET A 24 -16.31 2.44 -11.82
CA MET A 24 -17.64 2.11 -12.36
C MET A 24 -18.62 3.27 -12.18
N LEU A 25 -18.55 3.97 -11.04
CA LEU A 25 -19.39 5.14 -10.78
C LEU A 25 -18.98 6.36 -11.62
N SER A 26 -17.67 6.50 -11.91
CA SER A 26 -17.12 7.48 -12.86
C SER A 26 -17.78 7.32 -14.23
N LEU A 27 -17.80 6.08 -14.72
CA LEU A 27 -18.27 5.74 -16.05
C LEU A 27 -19.77 6.01 -16.19
N ALA A 28 -20.54 5.73 -15.13
CA ALA A 28 -21.98 5.97 -15.10
C ALA A 28 -22.38 7.46 -15.04
N LYS A 29 -21.55 8.32 -14.43
CA LYS A 29 -21.87 9.76 -14.24
C LYS A 29 -21.13 10.69 -15.21
N GLY A 30 -20.28 10.16 -16.09
CA GLY A 30 -19.47 10.97 -17.02
C GLY A 30 -18.49 11.92 -16.31
N VAL A 31 -18.19 11.67 -15.04
CA VAL A 31 -17.24 12.45 -14.25
C VAL A 31 -15.84 11.95 -14.57
N GLU A 32 -14.93 12.84 -14.92
CA GLU A 32 -13.51 12.51 -15.13
C GLU A 32 -12.84 12.20 -13.78
N ILE A 33 -12.75 10.91 -13.44
CA ILE A 33 -11.98 10.46 -12.28
C ILE A 33 -10.56 10.13 -12.75
N SER A 34 -9.58 10.60 -11.99
CA SER A 34 -8.19 10.15 -12.13
C SER A 34 -7.89 9.15 -11.03
N GLY A 35 -7.18 8.08 -11.35
CA GLY A 35 -6.80 7.04 -10.40
C GLY A 35 -5.36 6.60 -10.63
N GLY A 36 -4.76 6.01 -9.61
CA GLY A 36 -3.42 5.45 -9.71
C GLY A 36 -3.14 4.47 -8.58
N GLY A 37 -2.10 3.66 -8.74
CA GLY A 37 -1.67 2.68 -7.76
C GLY A 37 -0.33 2.06 -8.13
N CYS A 38 0.28 1.34 -7.20
CA CYS A 38 1.49 0.56 -7.47
C CYS A 38 1.23 -0.92 -7.23
N ILE A 39 1.78 -1.76 -8.12
CA ILE A 39 1.79 -3.21 -7.98
C ILE A 39 3.24 -3.62 -7.72
N ILE A 40 3.47 -4.36 -6.64
CA ILE A 40 4.79 -4.92 -6.34
C ILE A 40 4.95 -6.20 -7.16
N ILE A 41 5.80 -6.20 -8.18
CA ILE A 41 6.15 -7.41 -8.93
C ILE A 41 7.56 -7.84 -8.51
N LEU A 42 7.66 -8.99 -7.84
CA LEU A 42 8.90 -9.58 -7.28
C LEU A 42 9.63 -8.66 -6.29
N PHE A 43 10.28 -7.61 -6.78
CA PHE A 43 11.02 -6.62 -5.98
C PHE A 43 10.87 -5.19 -6.53
N PHE A 44 10.17 -5.01 -7.66
CA PHE A 44 10.03 -3.72 -8.33
C PHE A 44 8.59 -3.19 -8.20
N PRO A 45 8.37 -2.02 -7.56
CA PRO A 45 7.06 -1.37 -7.56
C PRO A 45 6.81 -0.79 -8.95
N ILE A 46 5.81 -1.30 -9.66
CA ILE A 46 5.34 -0.69 -10.91
C ILE A 46 4.13 0.16 -10.59
N CYS A 47 4.30 1.48 -10.70
CA CYS A 47 3.27 2.46 -10.42
C CYS A 47 2.59 2.91 -11.71
N PHE A 48 1.26 2.86 -11.72
CA PHE A 48 0.41 3.24 -12.84
C PHE A 48 -0.56 4.34 -12.42
N GLY A 49 -0.90 5.20 -13.37
CA GLY A 49 -1.92 6.24 -13.17
C GLY A 49 -2.68 6.49 -14.46
N TYR A 50 -3.96 6.82 -14.34
CA TYR A 50 -4.85 7.17 -15.45
C TYR A 50 -5.64 8.45 -15.11
N GLY A 51 -6.05 9.19 -16.15
CA GLY A 51 -6.80 10.43 -16.04
C GLY A 51 -5.93 11.70 -16.05
N LYS A 52 -6.57 12.87 -16.01
CA LYS A 52 -5.90 14.18 -16.14
C LYS A 52 -4.89 14.48 -15.04
N ALA A 53 -5.10 13.96 -13.83
CA ALA A 53 -4.20 14.12 -12.69
C ALA A 53 -3.21 12.95 -12.52
N SER A 54 -3.09 12.07 -13.53
CA SER A 54 -2.27 10.85 -13.48
C SER A 54 -0.82 11.10 -13.09
N SER A 55 -0.18 12.15 -13.60
CA SER A 55 1.21 12.48 -13.28
C SER A 55 1.42 12.76 -11.78
N LEU A 56 0.48 13.47 -11.16
CA LEU A 56 0.52 13.83 -9.74
C LEU A 56 0.24 12.60 -8.86
N LEU A 57 -0.71 11.75 -9.27
CA LEU A 57 -1.02 10.48 -8.60
C LEU A 57 0.14 9.47 -8.68
N ILE A 58 0.81 9.38 -9.82
CA ILE A 58 2.00 8.53 -9.99
C ILE A 58 3.13 9.04 -9.08
N LEU A 59 3.38 10.35 -9.06
CA LEU A 59 4.38 10.95 -8.19
C LEU A 59 4.08 10.66 -6.70
N ALA A 60 2.84 10.85 -6.26
CA ALA A 60 2.42 10.54 -4.91
C ALA A 60 2.62 9.05 -4.57
N SER A 61 2.33 8.16 -5.51
CA SER A 61 2.47 6.71 -5.31
C SER A 61 3.93 6.29 -5.21
N ILE A 62 4.83 6.89 -6.01
CA ILE A 62 6.28 6.69 -5.91
C ILE A 62 6.81 7.18 -4.56
N ILE A 63 6.41 8.38 -4.12
CA ILE A 63 6.80 8.92 -2.82
C ILE A 63 6.36 7.97 -1.70
N LEU A 64 5.11 7.49 -1.75
CA LEU A 64 4.59 6.55 -0.76
C LEU A 64 5.40 5.24 -0.75
N ALA A 65 5.74 4.69 -1.92
CA ALA A 65 6.57 3.49 -2.02
C ALA A 65 7.97 3.69 -1.41
N ILE A 66 8.60 4.84 -1.64
CA ILE A 66 9.90 5.19 -1.03
C ILE A 66 9.80 5.29 0.49
N VAL A 67 8.75 5.94 1.00
CA VAL A 67 8.51 6.07 2.44
C VAL A 67 8.31 4.69 3.08
N LEU A 68 7.50 3.83 2.46
CA LEU A 68 7.29 2.47 2.95
C LEU A 68 8.58 1.65 2.91
N MET A 69 9.36 1.73 1.84
CA MET A 69 10.67 1.08 1.77
C MET A 69 11.62 1.57 2.87
N ALA A 70 11.70 2.88 3.09
CA ALA A 70 12.53 3.46 4.15
C ALA A 70 12.06 2.97 5.54
N PHE A 71 10.75 2.94 5.77
CA PHE A 71 10.17 2.47 7.02
C PHE A 71 10.45 0.97 7.24
N SER A 72 10.22 0.14 6.23
CA SER A 72 10.57 -1.29 6.25
C SER A 72 12.06 -1.52 6.48
N TYR A 73 12.93 -0.71 5.87
CA TYR A 73 14.37 -0.77 6.08
C TYR A 73 14.76 -0.40 7.52
N LEU A 74 14.16 0.64 8.09
CA LEU A 74 14.39 1.03 9.49
C LEU A 74 13.91 -0.04 10.47
N ILE A 75 12.74 -0.64 10.22
CA ILE A 75 12.24 -1.77 11.00
C ILE A 75 13.18 -2.96 10.88
N PHE A 76 13.57 -3.33 9.67
CA PHE A 76 14.49 -4.44 9.43
C PHE A 76 15.84 -4.21 10.13
N ARG A 77 16.39 -2.99 10.06
CA ARG A 77 17.63 -2.63 10.75
C ARG A 77 17.49 -2.68 12.28
N THR A 78 16.33 -2.29 12.79
CA THR A 78 16.01 -2.36 14.22
C THR A 78 15.89 -3.82 14.67
N ILE A 79 15.09 -4.63 13.99
CA ILE A 79 14.87 -6.06 14.31
C ILE A 79 16.17 -6.87 14.12
N SER A 80 16.93 -6.61 13.06
CA SER A 80 18.23 -7.26 12.80
C SER A 80 19.29 -6.90 13.85
N LYS A 81 19.07 -5.91 14.71
CA LYS A 81 19.90 -5.64 15.90
C LYS A 81 19.49 -6.47 17.13
N TYR A 82 18.35 -7.17 17.12
CA TYR A 82 17.90 -8.06 18.20
C TYR A 82 18.16 -9.58 18.05
N PRO A 83 19.11 -10.12 17.23
CA PRO A 83 19.26 -11.57 17.08
C PRO A 83 20.09 -12.29 18.17
N GLU A 84 20.77 -11.60 19.09
CA GLU A 84 21.69 -12.25 20.05
C GLU A 84 21.15 -12.42 21.49
N GLU A 85 20.15 -11.64 21.93
CA GLU A 85 19.71 -11.68 23.35
C GLU A 85 18.67 -12.78 23.67
N GLN A 86 18.09 -13.44 22.66
CA GLN A 86 17.07 -14.50 22.86
C GLN A 86 17.65 -15.93 22.74
N ARG A 87 18.96 -16.09 22.51
CA ARG A 87 19.63 -17.41 22.43
C ARG A 87 20.21 -17.88 23.78
N SER A 88 20.26 -17.01 24.80
CA SER A 88 20.92 -17.29 26.09
C SER A 88 19.97 -17.43 27.28
N MET A 89 18.66 -17.54 27.09
CA MET A 89 17.76 -17.89 28.20
C MET A 89 17.61 -19.42 28.26
N PRO A 90 18.07 -20.08 29.34
CA PRO A 90 18.10 -21.54 29.49
C PRO A 90 16.72 -22.17 29.58
#